data_AF-A0A953NZ72-F1
#
_entry.id   AF-A0A953NZ72-F1
#
_cell.length_a   1.000
_cell.length_b   1.000
_cell.length_c   1.000
_cell.angle_alpha   90.00
_cell.angle_beta   90.00
_cell.angle_gamma   90.00
#
_symmetry.space_group_name_H-M   'P 1'
#
loop_
_entity.id
_entity.type
_entity.pdbx_description
1 polymer ?
#
loop_
_entity_poly.entity_id
_entity_poly.type
_entity_poly.pdbx_seq_one_letter_code
_entity_poly.pdbx_strand_id
1 'polypeptide(L)' 'MFEELEKFVASENIGPWLKEPNPAFDSSTPLQVVERGESDRIWRMLYEVESGELG' A
#
# COMPACT_ATOMS: atom_id res chain seq x y z
N MET A 1 5.46 11.77 9.49
CA MET A 1 5.41 11.14 8.15
C MET A 1 5.03 9.64 8.17
N PHE A 2 4.80 9.01 9.34
CA PHE A 2 4.23 7.65 9.42
C PHE A 2 2.77 7.63 9.89
N GLU A 3 2.24 8.76 10.38
CA GLU A 3 0.95 8.83 11.09
C GLU A 3 -0.29 8.74 10.18
N GLU A 4 -0.15 9.07 8.89
CA GLU A 4 -1.28 8.97 7.95
C GLU A 4 -1.53 7.55 7.46
N LEU A 5 -0.50 6.70 7.42
CA LEU A 5 -0.66 5.29 7.02
C LEU A 5 -1.53 4.52 8.02
N GLU A 6 -1.41 4.82 9.32
CA GLU A 6 -2.17 4.14 10.40
C GLU A 6 -3.68 4.42 10.38
N LYS A 7 -4.14 5.51 9.74
CA LYS A 7 -5.57 5.82 9.64
C LYS A 7 -6.28 5.10 8.50
N PHE A 8 -5.53 4.68 7.48
CA PHE A 8 -6.08 4.30 6.18
C PHE A 8 -6.30 2.81 6.00
N VAL A 9 -5.54 2.01 6.73
CA VAL A 9 -5.76 0.59 6.90
C VAL A 9 -5.83 0.44 8.41
N ALA A 10 -6.94 -0.08 8.96
CA ALA A 10 -7.01 -0.41 10.38
C ALA A 10 -5.67 -1.03 10.78
N SER A 11 -4.88 -0.39 11.65
CA SER A 11 -3.42 -0.64 11.79
C SER A 11 -3.06 -2.13 11.95
N GLU A 12 -4.02 -2.93 12.40
CA GLU A 12 -4.00 -4.39 12.52
C GLU A 12 -3.89 -5.14 11.18
N ASN A 13 -4.38 -4.59 10.06
CA ASN A 13 -4.35 -5.19 8.73
C ASN A 13 -3.20 -4.68 7.83
N ILE A 14 -2.48 -3.63 8.23
CA ILE A 14 -1.29 -3.14 7.50
C ILE A 14 -0.20 -4.22 7.50
N GLY A 15 0.04 -4.83 8.66
CA GLY A 15 1.08 -5.85 8.82
C GLY A 15 0.93 -7.03 7.85
N PRO A 16 -0.25 -7.67 7.77
CA PRO A 16 -0.54 -8.71 6.78
C PRO A 16 -0.46 -8.21 5.34
N TRP A 17 -1.08 -7.07 5.02
CA TRP A 17 -1.11 -6.53 3.67
C TRP A 17 0.28 -6.19 3.12
N LEU A 18 1.16 -5.61 3.95
CA LEU A 18 2.55 -5.33 3.59
C LEU A 18 3.34 -6.59 3.21
N LYS A 19 2.93 -7.76 3.73
CA LYS A 19 3.56 -9.06 3.48
C LYS A 19 2.87 -9.87 2.39
N GLU A 20 1.71 -9.43 1.92
CA GLU A 20 0.96 -10.11 0.89
C GLU A 20 1.45 -9.66 -0.50
N PRO A 21 1.75 -10.59 -1.41
CA PRO A 21 2.12 -10.24 -2.78
C PRO A 21 0.94 -9.60 -3.51
N ASN A 22 1.15 -8.41 -4.08
CA ASN A 22 0.10 -7.67 -4.76
C ASN A 22 0.41 -7.58 -6.27
N PRO A 23 -0.52 -8.00 -7.15
CA PRO A 23 -0.37 -7.88 -8.60
C PRO A 23 -0.09 -6.45 -9.09
N ALA A 24 -0.58 -5.43 -8.37
CA ALA A 24 -0.32 -4.02 -8.69
C ALA A 24 1.17 -3.63 -8.59
N PHE A 25 1.96 -4.44 -7.90
CA PHE A 25 3.39 -4.24 -7.67
C PHE A 25 4.25 -5.34 -8.31
N ASP A 26 3.88 -5.82 -9.50
CA ASP A 26 4.61 -6.89 -10.19
C ASP A 26 4.68 -8.18 -9.35
N SER A 27 3.60 -8.49 -8.63
CA SER A 27 3.54 -9.57 -7.63
C SER A 27 4.53 -9.44 -6.46
N SER A 28 5.14 -8.27 -6.29
CA SER A 28 5.96 -7.96 -5.12
C SER A 28 5.08 -7.60 -3.92
N THR A 29 5.62 -7.76 -2.72
CA THR A 29 4.93 -7.30 -1.52
C THR A 29 5.05 -5.78 -1.39
N PRO A 30 4.04 -5.08 -0.84
CA PRO A 30 4.15 -3.65 -0.59
C PRO A 30 5.37 -3.29 0.27
N LEU A 31 5.79 -4.17 1.18
CA LEU A 31 7.03 -3.99 1.95
C LEU A 31 8.27 -3.89 1.04
N GLN A 32 8.42 -4.79 0.06
CA GLN A 32 9.55 -4.75 -0.87
C GLN A 32 9.56 -3.49 -1.73
N VAL A 33 8.38 -2.97 -2.07
CA VAL A 33 8.22 -1.72 -2.82
C VAL A 33 8.70 -0.53 -1.98
N VAL A 34 8.36 -0.47 -0.68
CA VAL A 34 8.90 0.54 0.23
C VAL A 34 10.42 0.41 0.38
N GLU A 35 10.94 -0.80 0.54
CA GLU A 35 12.39 -1.04 0.68
C GLU A 35 13.19 -0.61 -0.55
N ARG A 36 12.56 -0.63 -1.73
CA ARG A 36 13.13 -0.12 -3.00
C ARG A 36 13.02 1.39 -3.15
N GLY A 37 12.32 2.08 -2.24
CA GLY A 37 12.03 3.51 -2.34
C GLY A 37 10.86 3.84 -3.27
N GLU A 38 10.09 2.84 -3.71
CA GLU A 38 8.91 3.00 -4.57
C GLU A 38 7.62 3.27 -3.78
N SER A 39 7.75 3.83 -2.57
CA SER A 39 6.63 4.14 -1.66
C SER A 39 5.53 4.99 -2.30
N ASP A 40 5.88 5.80 -3.31
CA ASP A 40 4.95 6.61 -4.10
C ASP A 40 3.87 5.76 -4.81
N ARG A 41 4.24 4.58 -5.32
CA ARG A 41 3.30 3.65 -5.98
C ARG A 41 2.26 3.14 -5.00
N ILE A 42 2.65 2.97 -3.74
CA ILE A 42 1.76 2.51 -2.66
C ILE A 42 0.75 3.59 -2.32
N TRP A 43 1.21 4.84 -2.21
CA TRP A 43 0.34 6.00 -1.99
C TRP A 43 -0.65 6.19 -3.12
N ARG A 44 -0.21 6.04 -4.38
CA ARG A 44 -1.10 6.15 -5.55
C ARG A 44 -2.17 5.06 -5.54
N MET A 45 -1.80 3.80 -5.27
CA MET A 45 -2.77 2.71 -5.16
C MET A 45 -3.79 2.96 -4.04
N LEU A 46 -3.34 3.45 -2.89
CA LEU A 46 -4.23 3.77 -1.77
C LEU A 46 -5.19 4.91 -2.13
N TYR A 47 -4.70 5.93 -2.84
CA TYR A 47 -5.49 7.04 -3.33
C TYR A 47 -6.53 6.60 -4.38
N GLU A 48 -6.18 5.70 -5.29
CA GLU A 48 -7.10 5.15 -6.30
C GLU A 48 -8.20 4.30 -5.66
N VAL A 49 -7.85 3.49 -4.65
CA VAL A 49 -8.81 2.71 -3.87
C VAL A 49 -9.73 3.62 -3.05
N GLU A 50 -9.19 4.67 -2.43
CA GLU A 50 -9.99 5.67 -1.68
C GLU A 50 -10.92 6.46 -2.60
N SER A 51 -10.41 6.92 -3.74
CA SER A 51 -11.18 7.75 -4.69
C SER A 51 -12.29 6.95 -5.39
N GLY A 52 -12.30 5.61 -5.22
CA GLY A 52 -13.28 4.74 -5.87
C GLY A 52 -13.13 4.68 -7.38
N GLU A 53 -11.97 5.08 -7.92
CA GLU A 53 -11.66 5.09 -9.35
C GLU A 53 -11.19 3.71 -9.87
N LEU A 54 -11.51 2.64 -9.14
CA LEU A 54 -11.53 1.29 -9.72
C LEU A 54 -12.76 1.18 -10.64
N GLY A 55 -12.67 1.80 -11.81
CA GLY A 55 -13.59 1.67 -12.94
C GLY A 55 -13.13 0.59 -13.92
#